data_AF-A0A1X1X1H3-F1
#
_entry.id   AF-A0A1X1X1H3-F1
#
_cell.length_a   1.000
_cell.length_b   1.000
_cell.length_c   1.000
_cell.angle_alpha   90.00
_cell.angle_beta   90.00
_cell.angle_gamma   90.00
#
_symmetry.space_group_name_H-M   'P 1'
#
loop_
_entity.id
_entity.type
_entity.pdbx_description
1 polymer ?
#
loop_
_entity_poly.entity_id
_entity_poly.type
_entity_poly.pdbx_seq_one_letter_code
_entity_poly.pdbx_strand_id
1 'polypeptide(L)'
;MLDTDRIDATAERIATDWGHHGHNTLTAMIAELYTDLADLPPRYQRADILTDAADITATELITMLDDHIYQEVDRPPVTEYGWVMHTDDRHAAVVAALTSRTASHLTWWLTDQLTDYLTNREAEDLD
;
A
#
# COMPACT_ATOMS: atom_id res chain seq x y z
N MET A 1 -11.28 10.77 12.49
CA MET A 1 -9.80 10.87 12.53
C MET A 1 -9.29 9.58 11.93
N LEU A 2 -8.38 9.65 10.96
CA LEU A 2 -7.81 8.48 10.30
C LEU A 2 -7.02 7.64 11.33
N ASP A 3 -7.27 6.33 11.38
CA ASP A 3 -6.55 5.42 12.28
C ASP A 3 -5.20 5.03 11.64
N THR A 4 -4.18 5.81 11.96
CA THR A 4 -2.82 5.62 11.45
C THR A 4 -2.18 4.33 11.96
N ASP A 5 -2.52 3.88 13.17
CA ASP A 5 -1.96 2.65 13.74
C ASP A 5 -2.41 1.43 12.94
N ARG A 6 -3.64 1.43 12.44
CA ARG A 6 -4.17 0.37 11.57
C ARG A 6 -3.54 0.39 10.17
N ILE A 7 -3.29 1.58 9.63
CA ILE A 7 -2.57 1.75 8.36
C ILE A 7 -1.15 1.20 8.50
N ASP A 8 -0.43 1.59 9.57
CA ASP A 8 0.94 1.16 9.82
C ASP A 8 1.03 -0.36 10.00
N ALA A 9 0.10 -0.97 10.75
CA ALA A 9 0.04 -2.42 10.91
C ALA A 9 -0.21 -3.16 9.58
N THR A 10 -1.05 -2.59 8.71
CA THR A 10 -1.33 -3.15 7.38
C THR A 10 -0.12 -3.02 6.47
N ALA A 11 0.53 -1.86 6.51
CA ALA A 11 1.75 -1.58 5.75
C ALA A 11 2.91 -2.49 6.17
N GLU A 12 3.11 -2.71 7.47
CA GLU A 12 4.12 -3.62 8.00
C GLU A 12 3.86 -5.06 7.53
N ARG A 13 2.61 -5.50 7.56
CA ARG A 13 2.23 -6.85 7.10
C ARG A 13 2.43 -7.03 5.59
N ILE A 14 2.14 -6.01 4.78
CA ILE A 14 2.42 -6.01 3.35
C ILE A 14 3.93 -6.04 3.08
N ALA A 15 4.70 -5.21 3.78
CA ALA A 15 6.14 -5.09 3.57
C ALA A 15 6.92 -6.34 4.01
N THR A 16 6.54 -6.93 5.15
CA THR A 16 7.22 -8.10 5.72
C THR A 16 7.13 -9.32 4.81
N ASP A 17 5.97 -9.51 4.17
CA ASP A 17 5.67 -10.68 3.36
C ASP A 17 5.49 -10.32 1.88
N TRP A 18 6.06 -9.18 1.47
CA TRP A 18 5.95 -8.60 0.12
C TRP A 18 6.20 -9.64 -0.98
N GLY A 19 7.32 -10.37 -0.87
CA GLY A 19 7.72 -11.37 -1.86
C GLY A 19 6.82 -12.60 -1.95
N HIS A 20 5.85 -12.76 -1.04
CA HIS A 20 4.89 -13.86 -1.03
C HIS A 20 3.44 -13.41 -1.26
N HIS A 21 3.16 -12.11 -1.16
CA HIS A 21 1.83 -11.57 -1.46
C HIS A 21 1.58 -11.55 -2.97
N GLY A 22 0.66 -12.39 -3.43
CA GLY A 22 0.07 -12.22 -4.75
C GLY A 22 -0.86 -11.01 -4.78
N HIS A 23 -1.10 -10.45 -5.97
CA HIS A 23 -1.99 -9.30 -6.20
C HIS A 23 -3.33 -9.43 -5.47
N ASN A 24 -4.01 -10.57 -5.62
CA ASN A 24 -5.31 -10.80 -4.99
C ASN A 24 -5.27 -10.74 -3.45
N THR A 25 -4.16 -11.15 -2.83
CA THR A 25 -3.97 -11.07 -1.38
C THR A 25 -3.84 -9.60 -0.95
N LEU A 26 -3.08 -8.80 -1.71
CA LEU A 26 -2.94 -7.36 -1.46
C LEU A 26 -4.28 -6.63 -1.61
N THR A 27 -5.00 -6.89 -2.71
CA THR A 27 -6.34 -6.32 -2.93
C THR A 27 -7.28 -6.64 -1.77
N ALA A 28 -7.28 -7.88 -1.27
CA ALA A 28 -8.12 -8.26 -0.13
C ALA A 28 -7.73 -7.53 1.16
N MET A 29 -6.44 -7.40 1.45
CA MET A 29 -5.95 -6.69 2.65
C MET A 29 -6.28 -5.19 2.61
N ILE A 30 -6.18 -4.57 1.44
CA ILE A 30 -6.50 -3.15 1.25
C ILE A 30 -8.01 -2.93 1.29
N ALA A 31 -8.82 -3.84 0.71
CA ALA A 31 -10.28 -3.76 0.78
C ALA A 31 -10.80 -3.88 2.22
N GLU A 32 -10.18 -4.76 3.03
CA GLU A 32 -10.47 -4.86 4.46
C GLU A 32 -10.11 -3.55 5.18
N LEU A 33 -8.92 -2.99 4.91
CA LEU A 33 -8.50 -1.70 5.46
C LEU A 33 -9.47 -0.57 5.09
N TYR A 34 -9.91 -0.50 3.83
CA TYR A 34 -10.84 0.53 3.37
C TYR A 34 -12.22 0.35 3.99
N THR A 35 -12.69 -0.88 4.15
CA THR A 35 -13.95 -1.17 4.85
C THR A 35 -13.91 -0.69 6.30
N ASP A 36 -12.77 -0.86 6.96
CA ASP A 36 -12.60 -0.50 8.36
C ASP A 36 -12.39 1.01 8.58
N LEU A 37 -11.74 1.70 7.64
CA LEU A 37 -11.31 3.10 7.81
C LEU A 37 -12.15 4.11 7.05
N ALA A 38 -12.81 3.72 5.97
CA ALA A 38 -13.50 4.67 5.12
C ALA A 38 -14.85 5.04 5.74
N ASP A 39 -14.95 6.29 6.22
CA ASP A 39 -16.22 6.88 6.66
C ASP A 39 -17.06 7.30 5.44
N LEU A 40 -17.58 6.30 4.73
CA LEU A 40 -18.26 6.50 3.46
C LEU A 40 -19.78 6.63 3.60
N PRO A 41 -20.41 7.50 2.81
CA PRO A 41 -21.86 7.49 2.63
C PRO A 41 -22.37 6.09 2.22
N PRO A 42 -23.57 5.66 2.68
CA PRO A 42 -24.10 4.32 2.42
C PRO A 42 -24.14 3.87 0.95
N ARG A 43 -24.26 4.84 0.01
CA ARG A 43 -24.24 4.56 -1.44
C ARG A 43 -22.89 4.06 -1.97
N TYR A 44 -21.79 4.32 -1.25
CA TYR A 44 -20.43 3.89 -1.61
C TYR A 44 -19.91 2.75 -0.72
N GLN A 45 -20.67 2.31 0.29
CA GLN A 45 -20.33 1.16 1.14
C GLN A 45 -20.56 -0.19 0.41
N ARG A 46 -20.68 -0.19 -0.91
CA ARG A 46 -20.81 -1.43 -1.66
C ARG A 46 -19.43 -2.09 -1.75
N ALA A 47 -19.39 -3.37 -1.41
CA ALA A 47 -18.14 -4.14 -1.34
C ALA A 47 -17.41 -4.23 -2.68
N ASP A 48 -18.13 -4.20 -3.80
CA ASP A 48 -17.57 -4.16 -5.16
C ASP A 48 -16.79 -2.87 -5.42
N ILE A 49 -17.35 -1.70 -5.09
CA ILE A 49 -16.69 -0.40 -5.31
C ILE A 49 -15.41 -0.29 -4.46
N LEU A 50 -15.46 -0.73 -3.20
CA LEU A 50 -14.28 -0.75 -2.33
C LEU A 50 -13.23 -1.77 -2.79
N THR A 51 -13.66 -2.89 -3.39
CA THR A 51 -12.75 -3.88 -3.96
C THR A 51 -12.06 -3.34 -5.20
N ASP A 52 -12.79 -2.65 -6.09
CA ASP A 52 -12.20 -2.03 -7.28
C ASP A 52 -11.19 -0.93 -6.90
N ALA A 53 -11.54 -0.08 -5.92
CA ALA A 53 -10.64 0.89 -5.33
C ALA A 53 -9.36 0.23 -4.79
N ALA A 54 -9.52 -0.84 -4.00
CA ALA A 54 -8.42 -1.60 -3.44
C ALA A 54 -7.55 -2.28 -4.51
N ASP A 55 -8.14 -2.71 -5.63
CA ASP A 55 -7.43 -3.35 -6.74
C ASP A 55 -6.50 -2.36 -7.46
N ILE A 56 -6.98 -1.13 -7.66
CA ILE A 56 -6.17 -0.03 -8.20
C ILE A 56 -5.01 0.26 -7.25
N THR A 57 -5.28 0.44 -5.96
CA THR A 57 -4.24 0.66 -4.96
C THR A 57 -3.24 -0.49 -4.90
N ALA A 58 -3.70 -1.74 -4.99
CA ALA A 58 -2.82 -2.91 -5.01
C ALA A 58 -1.88 -2.88 -6.22
N THR A 59 -2.39 -2.54 -7.40
CA THR A 59 -1.59 -2.41 -8.63
C THR A 59 -0.51 -1.33 -8.49
N GLU A 60 -0.87 -0.18 -7.94
CA GLU A 60 0.05 0.94 -7.71
C GLU A 60 1.13 0.57 -6.67
N LEU A 61 0.74 -0.08 -5.58
CA LEU A 61 1.66 -0.57 -4.56
C LEU A 61 2.64 -1.60 -5.13
N ILE A 62 2.19 -2.57 -5.92
CA ILE A 62 3.06 -3.56 -6.58
C ILE A 62 4.12 -2.88 -7.42
N THR A 63 3.69 -1.97 -8.28
CA THR A 63 4.60 -1.27 -9.17
C THR A 63 5.64 -0.46 -8.38
N MET A 64 5.21 0.25 -7.34
CA MET A 64 6.08 1.08 -6.51
C MET A 64 7.08 0.25 -5.69
N LEU A 65 6.64 -0.86 -5.11
CA LEU A 65 7.47 -1.69 -4.23
C LEU A 65 8.45 -2.55 -5.05
N ASP A 66 8.04 -3.04 -6.22
CA ASP A 66 8.93 -3.74 -7.14
C ASP A 66 10.03 -2.82 -7.68
N ASP A 67 9.69 -1.58 -8.07
CA ASP A 67 10.69 -0.58 -8.48
C ASP A 67 11.69 -0.29 -7.36
N HIS A 68 11.20 -0.17 -6.10
CA HIS A 68 12.08 0.05 -4.97
C HIS A 68 13.03 -1.14 -4.73
N ILE A 69 12.53 -2.37 -4.78
CA ILE A 69 13.35 -3.57 -4.62
C ILE A 69 14.36 -3.69 -5.76
N TYR A 70 13.96 -3.41 -6.99
CA TYR A 70 14.86 -3.42 -8.15
C TYR A 70 16.02 -2.43 -7.95
N GLN A 71 15.72 -1.20 -7.53
CA GLN A 71 16.74 -0.19 -7.23
C GLN A 71 17.65 -0.61 -6.06
N GLU A 72 17.10 -1.25 -5.03
CA GLU A 72 17.88 -1.72 -3.89
C GLU A 72 18.78 -2.91 -4.27
N VAL A 73 18.39 -3.78 -5.20
CA VAL A 73 19.26 -4.88 -5.70
C VAL A 73 20.50 -4.32 -6.42
N ASP A 74 20.33 -3.26 -7.21
CA ASP A 74 21.42 -2.59 -7.93
C ASP A 74 22.31 -1.73 -7.02
N ARG A 75 21.90 -1.50 -5.77
CA ARG A 75 22.64 -0.68 -4.81
C ARG A 75 23.85 -1.45 -4.25
N PRO A 76 25.07 -0.89 -4.29
CA PRO A 76 26.22 -1.47 -3.63
C PRO A 76 25.91 -1.61 -2.13
N PRO A 77 26.25 -2.74 -1.47
CA PRO A 77 25.95 -2.96 -0.06
C PRO A 77 26.82 -2.12 0.89
N VAL A 78 27.39 -1.02 0.40
CA VAL A 78 28.45 -0.27 1.09
C VAL A 78 27.83 0.93 1.80
N THR A 79 28.05 1.04 3.10
CA THR A 79 27.72 2.23 3.90
C THR A 79 28.61 3.42 3.52
N GLU A 80 28.24 4.64 3.93
CA GLU A 80 29.03 5.88 3.72
C GLU A 80 30.50 5.75 4.19
N TYR A 81 30.78 4.79 5.08
CA TYR A 81 32.10 4.52 5.65
C TYR A 81 32.85 3.35 5.00
N GLY A 82 32.40 2.83 3.85
CA GLY A 82 33.11 1.77 3.13
C GLY A 82 32.88 0.35 3.64
N TRP A 83 32.03 0.16 4.65
CA TRP A 83 31.71 -1.16 5.22
C TRP A 83 30.53 -1.80 4.49
N VAL A 84 30.67 -3.08 4.17
CA VAL A 84 29.57 -3.91 3.67
C VAL A 84 28.54 -4.07 4.79
N MET A 85 27.31 -3.61 4.55
CA MET A 85 26.18 -3.81 5.44
C MET A 85 25.88 -5.30 5.57
N HIS A 86 25.62 -5.76 6.80
CA HIS A 86 25.23 -7.15 7.04
C HIS A 86 23.91 -7.45 6.31
N THR A 87 23.74 -8.68 5.81
CA THR A 87 22.54 -9.06 5.04
C THR A 87 21.26 -8.87 5.85
N ASP A 88 21.28 -9.17 7.14
CA ASP A 88 20.13 -8.98 8.04
C ASP A 88 19.80 -7.50 8.26
N ASP A 89 20.82 -6.64 8.42
CA ASP A 89 20.64 -5.19 8.57
C ASP A 89 20.06 -4.59 7.28
N ARG A 90 20.53 -5.08 6.12
CA ARG A 90 19.98 -4.69 4.81
C ARG A 90 18.54 -5.14 4.66
N HIS A 91 18.21 -6.37 5.05
CA HIS A 91 16.84 -6.87 5.00
C HIS A 91 15.91 -6.03 5.89
N ALA A 92 16.31 -5.75 7.14
CA ALA A 92 15.55 -4.91 8.06
C ALA A 92 15.36 -3.49 7.52
N ALA A 93 16.39 -2.89 6.92
CA ALA A 93 16.31 -1.57 6.31
C ALA A 93 15.36 -1.53 5.10
N VAL A 94 15.39 -2.56 4.25
CA VAL A 94 14.46 -2.71 3.12
C VAL A 94 13.02 -2.86 3.62
N VAL A 95 12.76 -3.73 4.60
CA VAL A 95 11.41 -3.90 5.17
C VAL A 95 10.89 -2.61 5.80
N ALA A 96 11.73 -1.85 6.52
CA ALA A 96 11.35 -0.55 7.08
C ALA A 96 11.02 0.48 5.99
N ALA A 97 11.80 0.53 4.91
CA ALA A 97 11.55 1.42 3.78
C ALA A 97 10.26 1.06 3.03
N LEU A 98 10.03 -0.23 2.77
CA LEU A 98 8.78 -0.73 2.17
C LEU A 98 7.58 -0.39 3.07
N THR A 99 7.68 -0.61 4.38
CA THR A 99 6.62 -0.28 5.34
C THR A 99 6.26 1.20 5.28
N SER A 100 7.27 2.08 5.34
CA SER A 100 7.05 3.53 5.29
C SER A 100 6.41 3.99 3.97
N ARG A 101 6.85 3.42 2.83
CA ARG A 101 6.27 3.73 1.51
C ARG A 101 4.82 3.24 1.40
N THR A 102 4.55 2.02 1.84
CA THR A 102 3.19 1.45 1.84
C THR A 102 2.26 2.27 2.73
N ALA A 103 2.67 2.61 3.96
CA ALA A 103 1.85 3.43 4.87
C ALA A 103 1.56 4.82 4.28
N SER A 104 2.56 5.46 3.68
CA SER A 104 2.41 6.77 3.03
C SER A 104 1.44 6.70 1.84
N HIS A 105 1.55 5.66 1.01
CA HIS A 105 0.69 5.49 -0.15
C HIS A 105 -0.76 5.16 0.25
N LEU A 106 -0.97 4.26 1.21
CA LEU A 106 -2.30 3.95 1.75
C LEU A 106 -2.96 5.18 2.38
N THR A 107 -2.20 5.98 3.12
CA THR A 107 -2.69 7.23 3.70
C THR A 107 -3.14 8.19 2.61
N TRP A 108 -2.27 8.47 1.62
CA TRP A 108 -2.59 9.35 0.49
C TRP A 108 -3.82 8.86 -0.28
N TRP A 109 -3.93 7.56 -0.54
CA TRP A 109 -5.06 7.01 -1.27
C TRP A 109 -6.37 7.22 -0.47
N LEU A 110 -6.36 6.93 0.83
CA LEU A 110 -7.51 7.11 1.73
C LEU A 110 -7.94 8.58 1.88
N THR A 111 -6.99 9.52 1.95
CA THR A 111 -7.29 10.93 2.22
C THR A 111 -7.56 11.74 0.97
N ASP A 112 -6.84 11.47 -0.12
CA ASP A 112 -6.80 12.34 -1.30
C ASP A 112 -7.39 11.69 -2.55
N GLN A 113 -7.46 10.36 -2.67
CA GLN A 113 -7.91 9.70 -3.91
C GLN A 113 -9.27 9.02 -3.80
N LEU A 114 -9.56 8.38 -2.66
CA LEU A 114 -10.78 7.58 -2.50
C LEU A 114 -12.05 8.39 -2.78
N THR A 115 -12.12 9.63 -2.29
CA THR A 115 -13.30 10.49 -2.49
C THR A 115 -13.51 10.83 -3.97
N ASP A 116 -12.43 11.14 -4.69
CA ASP A 116 -12.49 11.48 -6.12
C ASP A 116 -12.87 10.26 -6.95
N TYR A 117 -12.29 9.09 -6.64
CA TYR A 117 -12.64 7.83 -7.27
C TYR A 117 -14.13 7.51 -7.12
N LEU A 118 -14.66 7.60 -5.90
CA LEU A 118 -16.08 7.35 -5.61
C LEU A 118 -17.01 8.32 -6.35
N THR A 119 -16.63 9.59 -6.43
CA THR A 119 -17.42 10.61 -7.13
C THR A 119 -17.46 10.35 -8.64
N ASN A 120 -16.34 9.94 -9.24
CA ASN A 120 -16.28 9.58 -10.64
C ASN A 120 -17.11 8.33 -10.94
N ARG A 121 -17.07 7.32 -10.07
CA ARG A 121 -17.88 6.10 -10.21
C ARG A 121 -19.38 6.38 -10.16
N GLU A 122 -19.82 7.32 -9.31
CA GLU A 122 -21.23 7.76 -9.29
C GLU A 122 -21.64 8.41 -10.61
N ALA A 123 -20.76 9.20 -11.23
CA ALA A 123 -21.05 9.82 -12.52
C ALA A 123 -21.18 8.79 -13.65
N GLU A 124 -20.39 7.72 -13.63
CA GLU A 124 -20.46 6.61 -14.59
C GLU A 124 -21.72 5.74 -14.43
N ASP A 125 -22.17 5.50 -13.19
CA ASP A 125 -23.37 4.70 -12.91
C ASP A 125 -24.69 5.40 -13.31
N LEU A 126 -24.64 6.72 -13.56
CA LEU A 126 -25.80 7.56 -13.93
C LEU A 126 -25.95 7.80 -15.44
N ASP A 127 -24.98 7.35 -16.26
CA ASP A 127 -24.94 7.49 -17.73
C ASP A 127 -25.37 6.19 -18.44
#